data_AF-A0A9P3P2F5-F1
#
_entry.id   AF-A0A9P3P2F5-F1
#
_cell.length_a   1.000
_cell.length_b   1.000
_cell.length_c   1.000
_cell.angle_alpha   90.00
_cell.angle_beta   90.00
_cell.angle_gamma   90.00
#
_symmetry.space_group_name_H-M   'P 1'
#
loop_
_entity.id
_entity.type
_entity.pdbx_description
1 polymer ?
#
loop_
_entity_poly.entity_id
_entity_poly.type
_entity_poly.pdbx_seq_one_letter_code
_entity_poly.pdbx_strand_id
1 'polypeptide(L)'
;MAVLALEALRESAAVQEGELGKEHPAVARTHALAADVYWQIGQAEEAEAVSKRAMKVLAAMPAVHQRSDEAAAALSHVALHLKRTGRSEMAVAPLQRALSIRKEHPDHLLQAVGTATDLASLLLSLKRPNEALPILLSALPSLRSFLGPSHVASLPLLSLLSAAHSSLDQWGDAAGVVGEMWEVVRGEGMEAVMADAMRGDEAAIGMWIPLADALGSEERFRLLHQAVEQQAVEQHAVDQAAKGEEAGGEAAARARWLEVLREMAIINSG
;
A
#
# COMPACT_ATOMS: atom_id res chain seq x y z
N MET A 1 18.28 -8.49 18.58
CA MET A 1 17.80 -8.76 17.19
C MET A 1 18.55 -7.94 16.14
N ALA A 2 18.60 -6.60 16.24
CA ALA A 2 19.26 -5.78 15.21
C ALA A 2 20.76 -6.05 15.01
N VAL A 3 21.53 -6.31 16.07
CA VAL A 3 22.96 -6.65 15.96
C VAL A 3 23.18 -7.92 15.12
N LEU A 4 22.43 -8.99 15.41
CA LEU A 4 22.48 -10.24 14.64
C LEU A 4 22.07 -10.03 13.17
N ALA A 5 21.06 -9.19 12.91
CA ALA A 5 20.66 -8.86 11.55
C ALA A 5 21.77 -8.13 10.78
N LEU A 6 22.43 -7.15 11.41
CA LEU A 6 23.53 -6.41 10.80
C LEU A 6 24.77 -7.29 10.58
N GLU A 7 25.07 -8.20 11.50
CA GLU A 7 26.14 -9.19 11.33
C GLU A 7 25.84 -10.11 10.14
N ALA A 8 24.64 -10.68 10.05
CA ALA A 8 24.22 -11.52 8.93
C ALA A 8 24.27 -10.78 7.59
N LEU A 9 23.82 -9.52 7.56
CA LEU A 9 23.89 -8.68 6.35
C LEU A 9 25.34 -8.37 5.95
N ARG A 10 26.23 -8.16 6.93
CA ARG A 10 27.66 -7.94 6.67
C ARG A 10 28.34 -9.18 6.12
N GLU A 11 28.06 -10.35 6.68
CA GLU A 11 28.57 -11.64 6.19
C GLU A 11 28.02 -11.93 4.79
N SER A 12 26.73 -11.74 4.57
CA SER A 12 26.10 -11.90 3.25
C SER A 12 26.73 -10.97 2.21
N ALA A 13 27.01 -9.72 2.55
CA ALA A 13 27.67 -8.79 1.64
C ALA A 13 29.09 -9.26 1.31
N ALA A 14 29.85 -9.73 2.30
CA ALA A 14 31.22 -10.23 2.09
C ALA A 14 31.25 -11.46 1.16
N VAL A 15 30.32 -12.40 1.33
CA VAL A 15 30.19 -13.57 0.45
C VAL A 15 29.81 -13.13 -0.97
N GLN A 16 28.80 -12.27 -1.11
CA GLN A 16 28.37 -11.75 -2.41
C GLN A 16 29.49 -10.98 -3.13
N GLU A 17 30.26 -10.16 -2.42
CA GLU A 17 31.40 -9.45 -3.00
C GLU A 17 32.49 -10.41 -3.50
N GLY A 18 32.73 -11.51 -2.78
CA GLY A 18 33.73 -12.52 -3.15
C GLY A 18 33.31 -13.41 -4.31
N GLU A 19 32.03 -13.80 -4.38
CA GLU A 19 31.53 -14.73 -5.39
C GLU A 19 31.00 -14.05 -6.65
N LEU A 20 30.32 -12.91 -6.50
CA LEU A 20 29.61 -12.21 -7.59
C LEU A 20 30.32 -10.92 -8.02
N GLY A 21 31.21 -10.40 -7.18
CA GLY A 21 31.89 -9.13 -7.37
C GLY A 21 31.18 -7.95 -6.70
N LYS A 22 31.95 -6.89 -6.43
CA LYS A 22 31.52 -5.71 -5.64
C LYS A 22 30.44 -4.85 -6.30
N GLU A 23 30.29 -4.98 -7.61
CA GLU A 23 29.34 -4.19 -8.41
C GLU A 23 28.05 -4.96 -8.70
N HIS A 24 27.88 -6.15 -8.11
CA HIS A 24 26.70 -6.98 -8.31
C HIS A 24 25.46 -6.39 -7.59
N PRO A 25 24.26 -6.40 -8.21
CA PRO A 25 23.03 -5.84 -7.61
C PRO A 25 22.65 -6.49 -6.27
N ALA A 26 23.01 -7.76 -6.04
CA ALA A 26 22.81 -8.40 -4.74
C ALA A 26 23.55 -7.66 -3.59
N VAL A 27 24.77 -7.16 -3.84
CA VAL A 27 25.54 -6.37 -2.87
C VAL A 27 24.82 -5.05 -2.58
N ALA A 28 24.31 -4.37 -3.62
CA ALA A 28 23.51 -3.16 -3.46
C ALA A 28 22.27 -3.40 -2.60
N ARG A 29 21.54 -4.50 -2.84
CA ARG A 29 20.35 -4.88 -2.07
C ARG A 29 20.71 -5.08 -0.60
N THR A 30 21.76 -5.84 -0.32
CA THR A 30 22.22 -6.13 1.05
C THR A 30 22.61 -4.85 1.79
N HIS A 31 23.30 -3.92 1.10
CA HIS A 31 23.58 -2.60 1.66
C HIS A 31 22.31 -1.79 1.93
N ALA A 32 21.35 -1.75 1.00
CA ALA A 32 20.10 -1.02 1.21
C ALA A 32 19.29 -1.57 2.40
N LEU A 33 19.25 -2.89 2.56
CA LEU A 33 18.64 -3.54 3.73
C LEU A 33 19.36 -3.18 5.03
N ALA A 34 20.70 -3.18 5.04
CA ALA A 34 21.46 -2.77 6.23
C ALA A 34 21.22 -1.30 6.58
N ALA A 35 21.07 -0.42 5.58
CA ALA A 35 20.73 0.98 5.81
C ALA A 35 19.36 1.13 6.51
N ASP A 36 18.37 0.33 6.14
CA ASP A 36 17.07 0.30 6.83
C ASP A 36 17.20 -0.17 8.28
N VAL A 37 17.99 -1.21 8.55
CA VAL A 37 18.21 -1.70 9.92
C VAL A 37 18.94 -0.67 10.77
N TYR A 38 19.99 -0.02 10.25
CA TYR A 38 20.70 1.06 10.94
C TYR A 38 19.77 2.24 11.27
N TRP A 39 18.91 2.63 10.32
CA TRP A 39 17.93 3.69 10.54
C TRP A 39 16.95 3.35 11.66
N GLN A 40 16.43 2.12 11.68
CA GLN A 40 15.48 1.66 12.71
C GLN A 40 16.06 1.66 14.13
N ILE A 41 17.37 1.48 14.29
CA ILE A 41 18.06 1.53 15.59
C ILE A 41 18.62 2.92 15.93
N GLY A 42 18.29 3.95 15.16
CA GLY A 42 18.72 5.32 15.41
C GLY A 42 20.17 5.63 15.01
N GLN A 43 20.81 4.75 14.25
CA GLN A 43 22.18 4.93 13.72
C GLN A 43 22.11 5.59 12.34
N ALA A 44 21.78 6.88 12.32
CA ALA A 44 21.49 7.62 11.09
C ALA A 44 22.73 7.79 10.20
N GLU A 45 23.91 8.02 10.79
CA GLU A 45 25.16 8.18 10.08
C GLU A 45 25.57 6.90 9.34
N GLU A 46 25.47 5.75 10.01
CA GLU A 46 25.73 4.43 9.43
C GLU A 46 24.72 4.10 8.34
N ALA A 47 23.44 4.39 8.57
CA ALA A 47 22.38 4.19 7.59
C ALA A 47 22.68 4.96 6.28
N GLU A 48 23.04 6.23 6.40
CA GLU A 48 23.40 7.08 5.27
C GLU A 48 24.66 6.59 4.55
N ALA A 49 25.68 6.17 5.31
CA ALA A 49 26.93 5.67 4.74
C ALA A 49 26.71 4.39 3.92
N VAL A 50 25.89 3.47 4.42
CA VAL A 50 25.61 2.21 3.73
C VAL A 50 24.63 2.42 2.56
N SER A 51 23.65 3.32 2.69
CA SER A 51 22.78 3.71 1.58
C SER A 51 23.56 4.31 0.40
N LYS A 52 24.55 5.18 0.68
CA LYS A 52 25.47 5.69 -0.35
C LYS A 52 26.27 4.59 -1.04
N ARG A 53 26.68 3.54 -0.31
CA ARG A 53 27.33 2.37 -0.92
C ARG A 53 26.38 1.63 -1.85
N ALA A 54 25.13 1.38 -1.43
CA ALA A 54 24.13 0.75 -2.29
C ALA A 54 23.93 1.55 -3.60
N MET A 55 23.77 2.87 -3.51
CA MET A 55 23.63 3.74 -4.68
C MET A 55 24.88 3.71 -5.58
N LYS A 56 26.09 3.68 -5.00
CA LYS A 56 27.33 3.57 -5.77
C LYS A 56 27.42 2.25 -6.53
N VAL A 57 27.05 1.14 -5.89
CA VAL A 57 26.98 -0.18 -6.55
C VAL A 57 25.96 -0.14 -7.69
N LEU A 58 24.77 0.42 -7.44
CA LEU A 58 23.74 0.56 -8.48
C LEU A 58 24.21 1.38 -9.69
N ALA A 59 24.99 2.43 -9.47
CA ALA A 59 25.52 3.28 -10.53
C ALA A 59 26.69 2.65 -11.30
N ALA A 60 27.48 1.80 -10.64
CA ALA A 60 28.64 1.14 -11.24
C ALA A 60 28.32 -0.22 -11.87
N MET A 61 27.13 -0.79 -11.63
CA MET A 61 26.84 -2.17 -12.04
C MET A 61 26.96 -2.36 -13.57
N PRO A 62 27.56 -3.48 -14.02
CA PRO A 62 27.62 -3.85 -15.43
C PRO A 62 26.24 -3.90 -16.10
N ALA A 63 26.18 -3.53 -17.38
CA ALA A 63 24.92 -3.46 -18.15
C ALA A 63 24.11 -4.78 -18.13
N VAL A 64 24.78 -5.93 -18.06
CA VAL A 64 24.13 -7.25 -17.97
C VAL A 64 23.27 -7.40 -16.71
N HIS A 65 23.56 -6.68 -15.64
CA HIS A 65 22.81 -6.74 -14.39
C HIS A 65 21.73 -5.65 -14.28
N GLN A 66 21.78 -4.59 -15.09
CA GLN A 66 20.91 -3.41 -14.95
C GLN A 66 19.43 -3.67 -15.23
N ARG A 67 19.09 -4.82 -15.81
CA ARG A 67 17.70 -5.25 -16.08
C ARG A 67 17.31 -6.52 -15.31
N SER A 68 18.06 -6.91 -14.29
CA SER A 68 17.69 -8.08 -13.47
C SER A 68 16.69 -7.70 -12.36
N ASP A 69 15.92 -8.68 -11.87
CA ASP A 69 15.03 -8.44 -10.73
C ASP A 69 15.81 -8.10 -9.45
N GLU A 70 17.05 -8.57 -9.28
CA GLU A 70 17.91 -8.16 -8.17
C GLU A 70 18.23 -6.66 -8.23
N ALA A 71 18.46 -6.11 -9.43
CA ALA A 71 18.64 -4.68 -9.60
C ALA A 71 17.35 -3.92 -9.27
N ALA A 72 16.18 -4.42 -9.70
CA ALA A 72 14.88 -3.85 -9.34
C ALA A 72 14.61 -3.88 -7.83
N ALA A 73 14.98 -4.98 -7.15
CA ALA A 73 14.87 -5.12 -5.71
C ALA A 73 15.78 -4.11 -4.98
N ALA A 74 17.04 -4.01 -5.38
CA ALA A 74 17.97 -3.05 -4.81
C ALA A 74 17.49 -1.60 -4.98
N LEU A 75 17.01 -1.24 -6.16
CA LEU A 75 16.41 0.07 -6.45
C LEU A 75 15.20 0.37 -5.54
N SER A 76 14.32 -0.62 -5.35
CA SER A 76 13.14 -0.49 -4.49
C SER A 76 13.53 -0.24 -3.03
N HIS A 77 14.51 -1.00 -2.50
CA HIS A 77 14.98 -0.79 -1.12
C HIS A 77 15.67 0.56 -0.92
N VAL A 78 16.48 1.01 -1.89
CA VAL A 78 17.06 2.37 -1.84
C VAL A 78 15.97 3.43 -1.82
N ALA A 79 14.92 3.29 -2.64
CA ALA A 79 13.79 4.22 -2.61
C ALA A 79 13.03 4.23 -1.28
N LEU A 80 12.78 3.06 -0.69
CA LEU A 80 12.13 2.98 0.62
C LEU A 80 12.98 3.68 1.70
N HIS A 81 14.30 3.50 1.68
CA HIS A 81 15.21 4.20 2.56
C HIS A 81 15.18 5.72 2.34
N LEU A 82 15.20 6.18 1.09
CA LEU A 82 15.08 7.60 0.73
C LEU A 82 13.76 8.20 1.25
N LYS A 83 12.63 7.50 1.09
CA LYS A 83 11.32 7.89 1.64
C LYS A 83 11.38 8.03 3.17
N ARG A 84 11.91 7.04 3.89
CA ARG A 84 12.01 7.04 5.36
C ARG A 84 12.88 8.17 5.91
N THR A 85 13.90 8.55 5.16
CA THR A 85 14.84 9.62 5.53
C THR A 85 14.41 11.01 5.02
N GLY A 86 13.15 11.16 4.60
CA GLY A 86 12.57 12.45 4.19
C GLY A 86 12.94 12.91 2.77
N ARG A 87 13.63 12.07 1.99
CA ARG A 87 14.05 12.34 0.60
C ARG A 87 13.08 11.72 -0.41
N SER A 88 11.79 11.85 -0.15
CA SER A 88 10.71 11.20 -0.89
C SER A 88 10.73 11.47 -2.40
N GLU A 89 11.04 12.69 -2.83
CA GLU A 89 11.11 13.01 -4.27
C GLU A 89 12.22 12.22 -4.99
N MET A 90 13.36 12.00 -4.32
CA MET A 90 14.46 11.20 -4.88
C MET A 90 14.12 9.70 -4.98
N ALA A 91 13.10 9.23 -4.26
CA ALA A 91 12.66 7.83 -4.27
C ALA A 91 11.80 7.48 -5.50
N VAL A 92 11.27 8.47 -6.23
CA VAL A 92 10.38 8.26 -7.38
C VAL A 92 11.11 7.58 -8.53
N ALA A 93 12.26 8.13 -8.96
CA ALA A 93 12.99 7.60 -10.12
C ALA A 93 13.49 6.15 -9.93
N PRO A 94 14.07 5.76 -8.77
CA PRO A 94 14.43 4.36 -8.54
C PRO A 94 13.24 3.39 -8.57
N LEU A 95 12.08 3.77 -8.01
CA LEU A 95 10.87 2.94 -8.07
C LEU A 95 10.29 2.84 -9.49
N GLN A 96 10.29 3.93 -10.25
CA GLN A 96 9.91 3.90 -11.67
C GLN A 96 10.81 2.96 -12.47
N ARG A 97 12.13 3.01 -12.22
CA ARG A 97 13.09 2.12 -12.87
C ARG A 97 12.87 0.66 -12.48
N ALA A 98 12.67 0.38 -11.19
CA ALA A 98 12.38 -0.97 -10.68
C ALA A 98 11.09 -1.53 -11.30
N LEU A 99 10.03 -0.70 -11.38
CA LEU A 99 8.76 -1.09 -11.98
C LEU A 99 8.92 -1.39 -13.48
N SER A 100 9.68 -0.56 -14.20
CA SER A 100 9.97 -0.78 -15.63
C SER A 100 10.67 -2.12 -15.85
N ILE A 101 11.68 -2.45 -15.04
CA ILE A 101 12.40 -3.72 -15.14
C ILE A 101 11.45 -4.90 -14.91
N ARG A 102 10.66 -4.86 -13.83
CA ARG A 102 9.75 -5.96 -13.48
C ARG A 102 8.62 -6.15 -14.49
N LYS A 103 8.15 -5.07 -15.13
CA LYS A 103 7.14 -5.15 -16.19
C LYS A 103 7.65 -5.81 -17.48
N GLU A 104 8.96 -5.85 -17.71
CA GLU A 104 9.55 -6.50 -18.89
C GLU A 104 9.56 -8.04 -18.78
N HIS A 105 9.33 -8.58 -17.57
CA HIS A 105 9.47 -10.01 -17.27
C HIS A 105 8.18 -10.61 -16.69
N PRO A 106 7.49 -11.52 -17.42
CA PRO A 106 6.24 -12.13 -16.95
C PRO A 106 6.34 -12.82 -15.59
N ASP A 107 7.50 -13.42 -15.27
CA ASP A 107 7.72 -14.14 -14.02
C ASP A 107 7.81 -13.23 -12.78
N HIS A 108 7.90 -11.91 -13.00
CA HIS A 108 8.03 -10.90 -11.93
C HIS A 108 6.77 -10.05 -11.76
N LEU A 109 5.63 -10.54 -12.25
CA LEU A 109 4.39 -9.78 -12.28
C LEU A 109 3.89 -9.38 -10.88
N LEU A 110 3.99 -10.26 -9.88
CA LEU A 110 3.61 -9.94 -8.51
C LEU A 110 4.57 -8.91 -7.88
N GLN A 111 5.86 -9.04 -8.14
CA GLN A 111 6.87 -8.08 -7.71
C GLN A 111 6.64 -6.71 -8.36
N ALA A 112 6.20 -6.69 -9.63
CA ALA A 112 5.79 -5.47 -10.32
C ALA A 112 4.59 -4.81 -9.61
N VAL A 113 3.58 -5.59 -9.17
CA VAL A 113 2.44 -5.06 -8.40
C VAL A 113 2.91 -4.45 -7.06
N GLY A 114 3.80 -5.12 -6.33
CA GLY A 114 4.38 -4.56 -5.10
C GLY A 114 5.10 -3.23 -5.35
N THR A 115 5.93 -3.18 -6.40
CA THR A 115 6.65 -1.96 -6.78
C THR A 115 5.70 -0.84 -7.22
N ALA A 116 4.65 -1.17 -7.95
CA ALA A 116 3.60 -0.23 -8.36
C ALA A 116 2.86 0.35 -7.16
N THR A 117 2.58 -0.48 -6.15
CA THR A 117 1.96 -0.10 -4.89
C THR A 117 2.85 0.88 -4.11
N ASP A 118 4.14 0.59 -3.98
CA ASP A 118 5.12 1.47 -3.33
C ASP A 118 5.24 2.82 -4.05
N LEU A 119 5.34 2.79 -5.38
CA LEU A 119 5.44 3.99 -6.21
C LEU A 119 4.18 4.85 -6.13
N ALA A 120 3.00 4.23 -6.21
CA ALA A 120 1.73 4.95 -6.11
C ALA A 120 1.54 5.57 -4.71
N SER A 121 1.84 4.82 -3.64
CA SER A 121 1.84 5.34 -2.27
C SER A 121 2.76 6.55 -2.12
N LEU A 122 3.98 6.46 -2.68
CA LEU A 122 4.93 7.57 -2.68
C LEU A 122 4.38 8.79 -3.43
N LEU A 123 3.85 8.60 -4.64
CA LEU A 123 3.29 9.69 -5.45
C LEU A 123 2.10 10.36 -4.77
N LEU A 124 1.22 9.61 -4.11
CA LEU A 124 0.12 10.17 -3.33
C LEU A 124 0.62 10.98 -2.12
N SER A 125 1.65 10.49 -1.42
CA SER A 125 2.28 11.25 -0.33
C SER A 125 2.91 12.58 -0.82
N LEU A 126 3.37 12.61 -2.07
CA LEU A 126 3.90 13.78 -2.77
C LEU A 126 2.81 14.64 -3.43
N LYS A 127 1.52 14.35 -3.18
CA LYS A 127 0.37 15.06 -3.77
C LYS A 127 0.35 15.01 -5.31
N ARG A 128 0.76 13.88 -5.90
CA ARG A 128 0.78 13.62 -7.35
C ARG A 128 -0.22 12.50 -7.74
N PRO A 129 -1.53 12.65 -7.45
CA PRO A 129 -2.52 11.60 -7.71
C PRO A 129 -2.70 11.30 -9.20
N ASN A 130 -2.52 12.29 -10.08
CA ASN A 130 -2.56 12.12 -11.54
C ASN A 130 -1.50 11.12 -12.06
N GLU A 131 -0.37 11.00 -11.37
CA GLU A 131 0.68 10.03 -11.73
C GLU A 131 0.47 8.68 -11.05
N ALA A 132 -0.09 8.65 -9.84
CA ALA A 132 -0.38 7.42 -9.10
C ALA A 132 -1.50 6.60 -9.74
N LEU A 133 -2.59 7.25 -10.15
CA LEU A 133 -3.78 6.59 -10.68
C LEU A 133 -3.51 5.62 -11.85
N PRO A 134 -2.84 6.01 -12.94
CA PRO A 134 -2.58 5.09 -14.05
C PRO A 134 -1.68 3.91 -13.66
N ILE A 135 -0.78 4.10 -12.67
CA ILE A 135 0.08 3.01 -12.17
C ILE A 135 -0.77 1.96 -11.47
N LEU A 136 -1.67 2.38 -10.58
CA LEU A 136 -2.59 1.51 -9.84
C LEU A 136 -3.53 0.75 -10.78
N LEU A 137 -4.16 1.46 -11.72
CA LEU A 137 -5.03 0.84 -12.73
C LEU A 137 -4.30 -0.19 -13.60
N SER A 138 -3.02 0.04 -13.90
CA SER A 138 -2.21 -0.91 -14.67
C SER A 138 -1.81 -2.17 -13.89
N ALA A 139 -1.74 -2.09 -12.56
CA ALA A 139 -1.29 -3.19 -11.70
C ALA A 139 -2.44 -4.13 -11.28
N LEU A 140 -3.66 -3.61 -11.18
CA LEU A 140 -4.82 -4.36 -10.69
C LEU A 140 -5.16 -5.60 -11.54
N PRO A 141 -5.18 -5.55 -12.89
CA PRO A 141 -5.46 -6.74 -13.71
C PRO A 141 -4.47 -7.88 -13.48
N SER A 142 -3.19 -7.54 -13.31
CA SER A 142 -2.12 -8.48 -13.06
C SER A 142 -2.31 -9.22 -11.73
N LEU A 143 -2.62 -8.48 -10.67
CA LEU A 143 -2.91 -9.07 -9.36
C LEU A 143 -4.12 -10.01 -9.43
N ARG A 144 -5.21 -9.56 -10.07
CA ARG A 144 -6.45 -10.35 -10.23
C ARG A 144 -6.25 -11.60 -11.06
N SER A 145 -5.41 -11.56 -12.09
CA SER A 145 -5.12 -12.75 -12.91
C SER A 145 -4.40 -13.84 -12.12
N PHE A 146 -3.63 -13.47 -11.11
CA PHE A 146 -2.82 -14.42 -10.33
C PHE A 146 -3.56 -14.94 -9.10
N LEU A 147 -4.26 -14.06 -8.38
CA LEU A 147 -4.90 -14.37 -7.09
C LEU A 147 -6.42 -14.50 -7.16
N GLY A 148 -7.03 -14.10 -8.28
CA GLY A 148 -8.47 -13.98 -8.43
C GLY A 148 -8.99 -12.56 -8.15
N PRO A 149 -10.22 -12.24 -8.61
CA PRO A 149 -10.79 -10.90 -8.54
C PRO A 149 -11.16 -10.44 -7.11
N SER A 150 -11.37 -11.38 -6.18
CA SER A 150 -11.87 -11.10 -4.82
C SER A 150 -10.86 -11.38 -3.71
N HIS A 151 -9.57 -11.50 -4.04
CA HIS A 151 -8.54 -11.89 -3.08
C HIS A 151 -8.14 -10.72 -2.17
N VAL A 152 -8.03 -10.95 -0.84
CA VAL A 152 -7.67 -9.91 0.15
C VAL A 152 -6.38 -9.13 -0.13
N ALA A 153 -5.40 -9.73 -0.81
CA ALA A 153 -4.17 -9.03 -1.21
C ALA A 153 -4.40 -7.87 -2.21
N SER A 154 -5.61 -7.73 -2.78
CA SER A 154 -6.00 -6.57 -3.58
C SER A 154 -6.30 -5.32 -2.76
N LEU A 155 -6.61 -5.46 -1.47
CA LEU A 155 -7.05 -4.36 -0.61
C LEU A 155 -6.05 -3.20 -0.52
N PRO A 156 -4.72 -3.40 -0.39
CA PRO A 156 -3.77 -2.28 -0.39
C PRO A 156 -3.80 -1.47 -1.69
N LEU A 157 -3.91 -2.16 -2.83
CA LEU A 157 -3.94 -1.51 -4.15
C LEU A 157 -5.26 -0.75 -4.36
N LEU A 158 -6.39 -1.36 -3.96
CA LEU A 158 -7.72 -0.74 -4.02
C LEU A 158 -7.81 0.48 -3.08
N SER A 159 -7.21 0.39 -1.89
CA SER A 159 -7.14 1.50 -0.94
C SER A 159 -6.41 2.72 -1.54
N LEU A 160 -5.24 2.49 -2.17
CA LEU A 160 -4.53 3.55 -2.87
C LEU A 160 -5.29 4.07 -4.10
N LEU A 161 -6.04 3.21 -4.79
CA LEU A 161 -6.86 3.60 -5.94
C LEU A 161 -8.00 4.53 -5.51
N SER A 162 -8.68 4.20 -4.41
CA SER A 162 -9.71 5.06 -3.81
C SER A 162 -9.12 6.39 -3.35
N ALA A 163 -7.94 6.38 -2.70
CA ALA A 163 -7.25 7.59 -2.29
C ALA A 163 -6.83 8.48 -3.48
N ALA A 164 -6.40 7.88 -4.59
CA ALA A 164 -6.06 8.59 -5.82
C ALA A 164 -7.29 9.25 -6.45
N HIS A 165 -8.41 8.53 -6.58
CA HIS A 165 -9.67 9.09 -7.07
C HIS A 165 -10.19 10.21 -6.17
N SER A 166 -10.16 10.01 -4.85
CA SER A 166 -10.58 11.04 -3.88
C SER A 166 -9.74 12.31 -3.98
N SER A 167 -8.42 12.18 -4.17
CA SER A 167 -7.51 13.32 -4.36
C SER A 167 -7.72 14.07 -5.69
N LEU A 168 -8.50 13.49 -6.61
CA LEU A 168 -8.87 14.07 -7.91
C LEU A 168 -10.34 14.50 -7.96
N ASP A 169 -11.03 14.52 -6.81
CA ASP A 169 -12.47 14.81 -6.69
C ASP A 169 -13.37 13.85 -7.50
N GLN A 170 -12.87 12.64 -7.79
CA GLN A 170 -13.59 11.58 -8.50
C GLN A 170 -14.36 10.69 -7.52
N TRP A 171 -15.27 11.31 -6.77
CA TRP A 171 -15.98 10.66 -5.65
C TRP A 171 -16.80 9.43 -6.05
N GLY A 172 -17.36 9.42 -7.26
CA GLY A 172 -18.10 8.27 -7.79
C GLY A 172 -17.22 7.04 -7.98
N ASP A 173 -16.02 7.21 -8.55
CA ASP A 173 -15.05 6.14 -8.74
C ASP A 173 -14.46 5.68 -7.40
N ALA A 174 -14.12 6.63 -6.51
CA ALA A 174 -13.64 6.32 -5.17
C ALA A 174 -14.65 5.46 -4.38
N ALA A 175 -15.94 5.80 -4.44
CA ALA A 175 -17.02 5.03 -3.82
C ALA A 175 -17.20 3.65 -4.47
N GLY A 176 -17.08 3.56 -5.80
CA GLY A 176 -17.09 2.28 -6.50
C GLY A 176 -15.99 1.33 -6.03
N VAL A 177 -14.77 1.85 -5.85
CA VAL A 177 -13.63 1.08 -5.35
C VAL A 177 -13.83 0.64 -3.90
N VAL A 178 -14.39 1.50 -3.03
CA VAL A 178 -14.73 1.12 -1.65
C VAL A 178 -15.79 0.01 -1.62
N GLY A 179 -16.79 0.07 -2.50
CA GLY A 179 -17.76 -1.01 -2.66
C GLY A 179 -17.09 -2.33 -3.06
N GLU A 180 -16.11 -2.29 -3.96
CA GLU A 180 -15.34 -3.47 -4.34
C GLU A 180 -14.51 -4.03 -3.17
N MET A 181 -13.81 -3.17 -2.42
CA MET A 181 -13.07 -3.58 -1.21
C MET A 181 -13.98 -4.28 -0.20
N TRP A 182 -15.23 -3.83 -0.09
CA TRP A 182 -16.21 -4.46 0.78
C TRP A 182 -16.62 -5.86 0.31
N GLU A 183 -16.83 -6.07 -0.99
CA GLU A 183 -17.14 -7.42 -1.51
C GLU A 183 -15.97 -8.39 -1.32
N VAL A 184 -14.72 -7.93 -1.44
CA VAL A 184 -13.51 -8.71 -1.13
C VAL A 184 -13.54 -9.18 0.34
N VAL A 185 -13.85 -8.27 1.26
CA VAL A 185 -13.85 -8.54 2.70
C VAL A 185 -15.05 -9.39 3.12
N ARG A 186 -16.23 -9.15 2.53
CA ARG A 186 -17.46 -9.91 2.76
C ARG A 186 -17.33 -11.35 2.24
N GLY A 187 -16.65 -11.55 1.11
CA GLY A 187 -16.49 -12.85 0.45
C GLY A 187 -15.50 -13.80 1.14
N GLU A 188 -14.42 -13.29 1.75
CA GLU A 188 -13.35 -14.12 2.36
C GLU A 188 -13.42 -14.23 3.90
N GLY A 189 -14.48 -13.72 4.53
CA GLY A 189 -14.75 -13.92 5.95
C GLY A 189 -14.11 -12.85 6.84
N MET A 190 -14.97 -11.91 7.26
CA MET A 190 -14.72 -10.87 8.26
C MET A 190 -13.98 -11.37 9.52
N GLU A 191 -14.13 -12.66 9.88
CA GLU A 191 -13.57 -13.27 11.10
C GLU A 191 -12.03 -13.28 11.14
N ALA A 192 -11.35 -13.60 10.03
CA ALA A 192 -9.88 -13.67 10.03
C ALA A 192 -9.25 -12.27 10.11
N VAL A 193 -9.84 -11.32 9.38
CA VAL A 193 -9.37 -9.93 9.30
C VAL A 193 -9.68 -9.16 10.59
N MET A 194 -10.86 -9.38 11.19
CA MET A 194 -11.19 -8.82 12.51
C MET A 194 -10.36 -9.46 13.63
N ALA A 195 -10.00 -10.74 13.52
CA ALA A 195 -9.12 -11.39 14.48
C ALA A 195 -7.70 -10.79 14.49
N ASP A 196 -7.16 -10.34 13.34
CA ASP A 196 -5.88 -9.63 13.27
C ASP A 196 -5.97 -8.18 13.79
N ALA A 197 -7.05 -7.47 13.49
CA ALA A 197 -7.29 -6.13 14.03
C ALA A 197 -7.48 -6.15 15.56
N MET A 198 -8.18 -7.16 16.10
CA MET A 198 -8.33 -7.36 17.55
C MET A 198 -7.04 -7.79 18.26
N ARG A 199 -6.02 -8.27 17.52
CA ARG A 199 -4.67 -8.55 18.05
C ARG A 199 -3.81 -7.29 18.21
N GLY A 200 -4.30 -6.12 17.82
CA GLY A 200 -3.58 -4.84 17.97
C GLY A 200 -2.47 -4.63 16.94
N ASP A 201 -2.55 -5.30 15.78
CA ASP A 201 -1.60 -5.07 14.69
C ASP A 201 -1.89 -3.72 14.02
N GLU A 202 -1.06 -2.71 14.30
CA GLU A 202 -1.15 -1.36 13.75
C GLU A 202 -1.14 -1.34 12.21
N ALA A 203 -0.52 -2.33 11.56
CA ALA A 203 -0.50 -2.42 10.10
C ALA A 203 -1.86 -2.83 9.53
N ALA A 204 -2.59 -3.71 10.23
CA ALA A 204 -3.95 -4.10 9.85
C ALA A 204 -4.95 -2.96 10.08
N ILE A 205 -4.80 -2.22 11.19
CA ILE A 205 -5.61 -1.03 11.50
C ILE A 205 -5.35 0.09 10.49
N GLY A 206 -4.08 0.31 10.12
CA GLY A 206 -3.67 1.31 9.13
C GLY A 206 -4.27 1.11 7.73
N MET A 207 -4.54 -0.14 7.34
CA MET A 207 -5.18 -0.49 6.05
C MET A 207 -6.61 0.07 5.95
N TRP A 208 -7.27 0.25 7.08
CA TRP A 208 -8.64 0.76 7.18
C TRP A 208 -8.71 2.27 7.38
N ILE A 209 -7.59 2.97 7.62
CA ILE A 209 -7.59 4.43 7.75
C ILE A 209 -8.13 5.11 6.49
N PRO A 210 -7.76 4.71 5.26
CA PRO A 210 -8.37 5.28 4.05
C PRO A 210 -9.86 4.95 3.92
N LEU A 211 -10.30 3.80 4.42
CA LEU A 211 -11.73 3.49 4.53
C LEU A 211 -12.41 4.40 5.56
N ALA A 212 -11.82 4.61 6.73
CA ALA A 212 -12.33 5.46 7.80
C ALA A 212 -12.33 6.96 7.42
N ASP A 213 -11.31 7.41 6.68
CA ASP A 213 -11.20 8.76 6.12
C ASP A 213 -12.21 8.97 5.00
N ALA A 214 -12.40 7.98 4.11
CA ALA A 214 -13.47 7.98 3.11
C ALA A 214 -14.87 7.88 3.76
N LEU A 215 -14.99 7.23 4.92
CA LEU A 215 -16.19 7.18 5.74
C LEU A 215 -16.39 8.42 6.62
N GLY A 216 -15.39 9.31 6.71
CA GLY A 216 -15.40 10.57 7.42
C GLY A 216 -15.31 10.45 8.95
N SER A 217 -14.09 10.53 9.48
CA SER A 217 -13.68 10.75 10.89
C SER A 217 -13.65 9.54 11.83
N GLU A 218 -12.59 9.52 12.65
CA GLU A 218 -12.32 8.67 13.81
C GLU A 218 -13.52 8.57 14.79
N GLU A 219 -14.31 9.64 14.87
CA GLU A 219 -15.59 9.70 15.59
C GLU A 219 -16.59 8.66 15.03
N ARG A 220 -16.63 8.43 13.71
CA ARG A 220 -17.54 7.46 13.08
C ARG A 220 -17.09 6.03 13.27
N PHE A 221 -15.80 5.76 13.35
CA PHE A 221 -15.31 4.43 13.74
C PHE A 221 -15.60 4.16 15.23
N ARG A 222 -15.40 5.15 16.10
CA ARG A 222 -15.79 5.09 17.52
C ARG A 222 -17.30 4.94 17.69
N LEU A 223 -18.10 5.62 16.88
CA LEU A 223 -19.56 5.52 16.85
C LEU A 223 -20.03 4.21 16.24
N LEU A 224 -19.32 3.62 15.26
CA LEU A 224 -19.62 2.29 14.74
C LEU A 224 -19.35 1.23 15.81
N HIS A 225 -18.23 1.37 16.54
CA HIS A 225 -17.91 0.53 17.70
C HIS A 225 -18.94 0.70 18.84
N GLN A 226 -19.32 1.93 19.18
CA GLN A 226 -20.39 2.20 20.17
C GLN A 226 -21.78 1.76 19.70
N ALA A 227 -22.09 1.84 18.41
CA ALA A 227 -23.37 1.42 17.84
C ALA A 227 -23.50 -0.11 17.84
N VAL A 228 -22.39 -0.84 17.65
CA VAL A 228 -22.31 -2.30 17.82
C VAL A 228 -22.48 -2.70 19.30
N GLU A 229 -21.99 -1.90 20.25
CA GLU A 229 -22.26 -2.10 21.69
C GLU A 229 -23.68 -1.69 22.11
N GLN A 230 -24.28 -0.68 21.47
CA GLN A 230 -25.59 -0.12 21.83
C GLN A 230 -26.76 -0.65 20.99
N GLN A 231 -26.54 -1.65 20.15
CA GLN A 231 -27.59 -2.41 19.45
C GLN A 231 -28.42 -3.31 20.40
N ALA A 232 -28.67 -2.81 21.61
CA ALA A 232 -29.70 -3.26 22.54
C ALA A 232 -30.82 -2.20 22.74
N VAL A 233 -30.73 -0.97 22.20
CA VAL A 233 -31.74 0.08 22.48
C VAL A 233 -32.07 0.95 21.24
N GLU A 234 -33.24 0.67 20.67
CA GLU A 234 -34.22 1.62 20.10
C GLU A 234 -34.01 2.23 18.70
N GLN A 235 -34.53 1.52 17.70
CA GLN A 235 -35.62 1.86 16.75
C GLN A 235 -36.17 3.30 16.56
N HIS A 236 -35.76 4.36 17.26
CA HIS A 236 -36.56 5.60 17.35
C HIS A 236 -36.18 6.76 16.41
N ALA A 237 -35.03 6.71 15.73
CA ALA A 237 -34.54 7.84 14.92
C ALA A 237 -34.92 7.80 13.43
N VAL A 238 -35.56 6.71 12.98
CA VAL A 238 -35.76 6.41 11.54
C VAL A 238 -36.87 7.25 10.90
N ASP A 239 -37.80 7.80 11.66
CA ASP A 239 -39.00 8.47 11.11
C ASP A 239 -38.76 9.89 10.55
N GLN A 240 -37.58 10.50 10.76
CA GLN A 240 -37.38 11.93 10.46
C GLN A 240 -36.67 12.24 9.13
N ALA A 241 -36.00 11.27 8.50
CA ALA A 241 -35.17 11.55 7.31
C ALA A 241 -35.89 11.37 5.96
N ALA A 242 -37.16 10.95 5.95
CA ALA A 242 -37.93 10.61 4.74
C ALA A 242 -38.54 11.81 3.97
N LYS A 243 -38.05 13.04 4.17
CA LYS A 243 -38.58 14.25 3.51
C LYS A 243 -37.56 14.86 2.55
N GLY A 244 -37.40 14.19 1.41
CA GLY A 244 -36.37 14.45 0.40
C GLY A 244 -36.46 15.76 -0.38
N GLU A 245 -35.47 15.95 -1.26
CA GLU A 245 -35.60 16.58 -2.58
C GLU A 245 -34.33 16.33 -3.41
N GLU A 246 -34.51 16.25 -4.73
CA GLU A 246 -33.57 15.81 -5.78
C GLU A 246 -32.21 16.51 -5.77
N ALA A 247 -31.14 15.76 -6.00
CA ALA A 247 -29.84 16.36 -6.29
C ALA A 247 -29.07 15.54 -7.34
N GLY A 248 -28.35 16.28 -8.20
CA GLY A 248 -27.64 15.79 -9.39
C GLY A 248 -26.54 14.76 -9.11
N GLY A 249 -25.72 14.43 -10.13
CA GLY A 249 -24.80 13.28 -10.12
C GLY A 249 -23.94 13.09 -8.86
N GLU A 250 -23.55 14.17 -8.18
CA GLU A 250 -22.83 14.15 -6.90
C GLU A 250 -23.68 13.64 -5.73
N ALA A 251 -24.95 14.03 -5.67
CA ALA A 251 -25.88 13.52 -4.68
C ALA A 251 -26.45 12.15 -5.04
N ALA A 252 -26.51 11.78 -6.32
CA ALA A 252 -26.78 10.40 -6.73
C ALA A 252 -25.63 9.46 -6.32
N ALA A 253 -24.37 9.90 -6.45
CA ALA A 253 -23.22 9.16 -5.95
C ALA A 253 -23.22 9.06 -4.41
N ARG A 254 -23.56 10.16 -3.72
CA ARG A 254 -23.73 10.18 -2.25
C ARG A 254 -24.91 9.33 -1.78
N ALA A 255 -26.02 9.31 -2.51
CA ALA A 255 -27.17 8.46 -2.23
C ALA A 255 -26.82 6.98 -2.40
N ARG A 256 -26.09 6.64 -3.47
CA ARG A 256 -25.57 5.28 -3.71
C ARG A 256 -24.60 4.84 -2.61
N TRP A 257 -23.75 5.74 -2.12
CA TRP A 257 -22.87 5.49 -0.97
C TRP A 257 -23.67 5.28 0.33
N LEU A 258 -24.70 6.09 0.60
CA LEU A 258 -25.59 5.91 1.74
C LEU A 258 -26.44 4.63 1.66
N GLU A 259 -26.79 4.21 0.44
CA GLU A 259 -27.53 2.97 0.19
C GLU A 259 -26.66 1.73 0.41
N VAL A 260 -25.39 1.76 -0.03
CA VAL A 260 -24.39 0.74 0.34
C VAL A 260 -24.22 0.66 1.86
N LEU A 261 -24.16 1.80 2.57
CA LEU A 261 -24.12 1.82 4.04
C LEU A 261 -25.40 1.27 4.70
N ARG A 262 -26.57 1.43 4.08
CA ARG A 262 -27.83 0.84 4.56
C ARG A 262 -27.88 -0.66 4.30
N GLU A 263 -27.45 -1.13 3.14
CA GLU A 263 -27.36 -2.55 2.81
C GLU A 263 -26.32 -3.27 3.69
N MET A 264 -25.23 -2.59 4.06
CA MET A 264 -24.27 -3.04 5.08
C MET A 264 -24.90 -3.24 6.46
N ALA A 265 -25.99 -2.53 6.80
CA ALA A 265 -26.72 -2.68 8.05
C ALA A 265 -27.85 -3.75 7.99
N ILE A 266 -28.19 -4.29 6.82
CA ILE A 266 -29.36 -5.18 6.63
C ILE A 266 -28.99 -6.67 6.55
N ILE A 267 -27.70 -7.05 6.45
CA ILE A 267 -27.29 -8.48 6.52
C ILE A 267 -27.22 -8.99 7.97
N ASN A 268 -28.16 -8.55 8.82
CA ASN A 268 -28.58 -9.31 10.01
C ASN A 268 -30.03 -8.95 10.44
N SER A 269 -30.94 -8.85 9.48
CA SER A 269 -32.36 -9.04 9.74
C SER A 269 -32.97 -9.95 8.67
N GLY A 270 -32.87 -11.26 8.91
CA GLY A 270 -33.42 -12.33 8.08
C GLY A 270 -32.87 -13.68 8.49
#